data_AF-A0A3P7MWX1-F1
#
_entry.id   AF-A0A3P7MWX1-F1
#
_cell.length_a   1.000
_cell.length_b   1.000
_cell.length_c   1.000
_cell.angle_alpha   90.00
_cell.angle_beta   90.00
_cell.angle_gamma   90.00
#
_symmetry.space_group_name_H-M   'P 1'
#
loop_
_entity.id
_entity.type
_entity.pdbx_description
1 polymer ?
#
loop_
_entity_poly.entity_id
_entity_poly.type
_entity_poly.pdbx_seq_one_letter_code
_entity_poly.pdbx_strand_id
1 'polypeptide(L)'
;MDYVSSIWVVAITFLSVGYGDIVPHTNCGRTMAVITGILGTCASSMVVAVVARKLELTRAEKHVHNFMMDTQLTKQLKHSAANVLRETWLIYKFRKKVEKIDYARIRQHQRKFLVAIYE
;
A
#
# COMPACT_ATOMS: atom_id res chain seq x y z
N MET A 1 30.40 -37.05 -1.29
CA MET A 1 29.30 -36.08 -1.51
C MET A 1 28.06 -36.90 -1.75
N ASP A 2 27.19 -36.98 -0.75
CA ASP A 2 25.92 -37.67 -0.89
C ASP A 2 25.05 -36.94 -1.91
N TYR A 3 24.21 -37.68 -2.63
CA TYR A 3 23.30 -37.13 -3.63
C TYR A 3 22.40 -36.02 -3.05
N VAL A 4 21.95 -36.21 -1.81
CA VAL A 4 21.12 -35.24 -1.07
C VAL A 4 21.87 -33.92 -0.82
N SER A 5 23.15 -33.98 -0.44
CA SER A 5 23.99 -32.79 -0.25
C SER A 5 24.19 -32.02 -1.55
N SER A 6 24.28 -32.73 -2.68
CA SER A 6 24.43 -32.12 -4.00
C SER A 6 23.14 -31.40 -4.43
N ILE A 7 21.97 -32.02 -4.22
CA ILE A 7 20.67 -31.37 -4.46
C ILE A 7 20.51 -30.13 -3.56
N TRP A 8 20.87 -30.24 -2.29
CA TRP A 8 20.78 -29.14 -1.33
C TRP A 8 21.57 -27.91 -1.81
N VAL A 9 22.84 -28.12 -2.19
CA VAL A 9 23.71 -27.04 -2.71
C VAL A 9 23.14 -26.41 -3.98
N VAL A 10 22.60 -27.21 -4.90
CA VAL A 10 21.96 -26.71 -6.13
C VAL A 10 20.71 -25.90 -5.79
N ALA A 11 19.87 -26.35 -4.86
CA ALA A 11 18.65 -25.67 -4.45
C ALA A 11 18.92 -24.32 -3.78
N ILE A 12 19.86 -24.25 -2.81
CA ILE A 12 20.22 -23.00 -2.13
C ILE A 12 20.92 -22.01 -3.07
N THR A 13 21.62 -22.50 -4.09
CA THR A 13 22.26 -21.66 -5.12
C THR A 13 21.23 -21.12 -6.11
N PHE A 14 20.28 -21.97 -6.54
CA PHE A 14 19.17 -21.55 -7.40
C PHE A 14 18.29 -20.48 -6.73
N LEU A 15 18.01 -20.64 -5.43
CA LEU A 15 17.27 -19.67 -4.65
C LEU A 15 18.10 -18.45 -4.23
N SER A 16 19.39 -18.39 -4.57
CA SER A 16 20.31 -17.31 -4.19
C SER A 16 20.44 -17.10 -2.66
N VAL A 17 20.27 -18.16 -1.85
CA VAL A 17 20.40 -18.11 -0.38
C VAL A 17 21.86 -18.26 0.05
N GLY A 18 22.53 -19.33 -0.41
CA GLY A 18 23.97 -19.53 -0.23
C GLY A 18 24.47 -19.58 1.23
N TYR A 19 23.99 -20.53 2.04
CA TYR A 19 24.44 -20.68 3.45
C TYR A 19 25.95 -20.94 3.62
N GLY A 20 26.60 -21.58 2.64
CA GLY A 20 28.05 -21.81 2.64
C GLY A 20 28.51 -23.01 3.51
N ASP A 21 27.57 -23.83 3.99
CA ASP A 21 27.81 -25.06 4.73
C ASP A 21 28.47 -26.16 3.88
N ILE A 22 28.10 -26.23 2.59
CA ILE A 22 28.65 -27.20 1.63
C ILE A 22 28.99 -26.45 0.34
N VAL A 23 30.26 -26.53 -0.10
CA VAL A 23 30.78 -25.78 -1.26
C VAL A 23 31.48 -26.72 -2.25
N PRO A 24 31.25 -26.59 -3.56
CA PRO A 24 31.99 -27.37 -4.55
C PRO A 24 33.47 -26.93 -4.59
N HIS A 25 34.36 -27.87 -4.24
CA HIS A 25 35.81 -27.65 -4.34
C HIS A 25 36.37 -27.94 -5.74
N THR A 26 35.63 -28.64 -6.60
CA THR A 26 36.04 -28.96 -7.97
C THR A 26 35.72 -27.83 -8.94
N ASN A 27 36.57 -27.64 -9.95
CA ASN A 27 36.36 -26.61 -10.98
C ASN A 27 35.04 -26.81 -11.74
N CYS A 28 34.65 -28.07 -12.03
CA CYS A 28 33.37 -28.37 -12.66
C CYS A 28 32.17 -28.01 -11.77
N GLY A 29 32.22 -28.33 -10.47
CA GLY A 29 31.15 -27.99 -9.53
C GLY A 29 30.96 -26.48 -9.35
N ARG A 30 32.05 -25.71 -9.38
CA ARG A 30 32.00 -24.24 -9.35
C ARG A 30 31.33 -23.67 -10.60
N THR A 31 31.67 -24.16 -11.79
CA THR A 31 31.02 -23.74 -13.04
C THR A 31 29.53 -24.04 -13.01
N MET A 32 29.13 -25.23 -12.55
CA MET A 32 27.72 -25.58 -12.43
C MET A 32 26.97 -24.69 -11.43
N ALA A 33 27.58 -24.38 -10.28
CA ALA A 33 26.99 -23.46 -9.30
C ALA A 33 26.74 -22.06 -9.91
N VAL A 34 27.68 -21.53 -10.70
CA VAL A 34 27.50 -20.24 -11.40
C VAL A 34 26.35 -20.31 -12.40
N ILE A 35 26.28 -21.36 -13.22
CA ILE A 35 25.19 -21.54 -14.20
C ILE A 35 23.84 -21.64 -13.49
N THR A 36 23.74 -22.43 -12.43
CA THR A 36 22.52 -22.56 -11.62
C THR A 36 22.09 -21.23 -11.02
N GLY A 37 23.03 -20.40 -10.54
CA GLY A 37 22.72 -19.06 -10.04
C GLY A 37 22.16 -18.13 -11.11
N ILE A 38 22.73 -18.15 -12.32
CA ILE A 38 22.21 -17.37 -13.47
C ILE A 38 20.80 -17.85 -13.82
N LEU A 39 20.57 -19.15 -13.88
CA LEU A 39 19.23 -19.69 -14.15
C LEU A 39 18.22 -19.32 -13.05
N GLY A 40 18.63 -19.32 -11.78
CA GLY A 40 17.79 -18.91 -10.65
C GLY A 40 17.36 -17.45 -10.71
N THR A 41 18.29 -16.56 -11.06
CA THR A 41 18.00 -15.12 -11.24
C THR A 41 17.11 -14.86 -12.45
N CYS A 42 17.32 -15.56 -13.56
CA CYS A 42 16.43 -15.51 -14.73
C CYS A 42 15.02 -16.02 -14.43
N ALA A 43 14.88 -17.10 -13.66
CA ALA A 43 13.57 -17.61 -13.24
C ALA A 43 12.86 -16.60 -12.32
N SER A 44 13.60 -16.02 -11.37
CA SER A 44 13.06 -15.02 -10.45
C SER A 44 12.58 -13.76 -11.20
N SER A 45 13.35 -13.28 -12.17
CA SER A 45 12.95 -12.11 -12.98
C SER A 45 11.71 -12.38 -13.83
N MET A 46 11.59 -13.58 -14.40
CA MET A 46 10.40 -14.00 -15.13
C MET A 46 9.16 -14.04 -14.23
N VAL A 47 9.27 -14.57 -13.01
CA VAL A 47 8.16 -14.58 -12.04
C VAL A 47 7.74 -13.15 -11.68
N VAL A 48 8.70 -12.27 -11.36
CA VAL A 48 8.41 -10.86 -11.05
C VAL A 48 7.72 -10.17 -12.24
N ALA A 49 8.18 -10.42 -13.47
CA ALA A 49 7.57 -9.85 -14.67
C ALA A 49 6.12 -10.33 -14.88
N VAL A 50 5.83 -11.62 -14.64
CA VAL A 50 4.47 -12.16 -14.73
C VAL A 50 3.59 -11.57 -13.65
N VAL A 51 4.07 -11.49 -12.41
CA VAL A 51 3.35 -10.90 -11.29
C VAL A 51 3.06 -9.42 -11.55
N ALA A 52 4.04 -8.65 -12.04
CA ALA A 52 3.85 -7.25 -12.41
C ALA A 52 2.76 -7.09 -13.48
N ARG A 53 2.76 -7.93 -14.53
CA ARG A 53 1.71 -7.92 -15.56
C ARG A 53 0.32 -8.29 -15.05
N LYS A 54 0.23 -9.11 -14.00
CA LYS A 54 -1.05 -9.46 -13.35
C LYS A 54 -1.52 -8.39 -12.35
N LEU A 55 -0.58 -7.65 -11.76
CA LEU A 55 -0.84 -6.54 -10.83
C LEU A 55 -1.09 -5.20 -11.54
N GLU A 56 -0.62 -5.04 -12.78
CA GLU A 56 -1.04 -3.94 -13.64
C GLU A 56 -2.55 -4.06 -13.88
N LEU A 57 -3.33 -3.26 -13.14
CA LEU A 57 -4.78 -3.23 -13.26
C LEU A 57 -5.17 -3.15 -14.73
N THR A 58 -6.03 -4.07 -15.16
CA THR A 58 -6.54 -4.03 -16.53
C THR A 58 -7.30 -2.71 -16.71
N ARG A 59 -7.29 -2.13 -17.92
CA ARG A 59 -7.92 -0.81 -18.19
C ARG A 59 -9.36 -0.69 -17.66
N ALA A 60 -10.12 -1.79 -17.67
CA ALA A 60 -11.47 -1.87 -17.12
C ALA A 60 -11.50 -1.72 -15.57
N GLU A 61 -10.60 -2.38 -14.84
CA GLU A 61 -10.49 -2.25 -13.38
C GLU A 61 -10.09 -0.83 -12.99
N LYS A 62 -9.15 -0.23 -13.74
CA LYS A 62 -8.75 1.17 -13.54
C LYS A 62 -9.92 2.13 -13.74
N HIS A 63 -10.80 1.87 -14.72
CA HIS A 63 -11.99 2.68 -14.96
C HIS A 63 -13.01 2.57 -13.81
N VAL A 64 -13.29 1.35 -13.35
CA VAL A 64 -14.20 1.13 -12.21
C VAL A 64 -13.61 1.70 -10.92
N HIS A 65 -12.31 1.55 -10.68
CA HIS A 65 -11.63 2.12 -9.53
C HIS A 65 -11.67 3.66 -9.55
N ASN A 66 -11.44 4.28 -10.71
CA ASN A 66 -11.54 5.72 -10.86
C ASN A 66 -12.98 6.20 -10.62
N PHE A 67 -13.97 5.50 -11.18
CA PHE A 67 -15.38 5.80 -10.96
C PHE A 67 -15.78 5.66 -9.48
N MET A 68 -15.27 4.64 -8.79
CA MET A 68 -15.50 4.44 -7.36
C MET A 68 -14.88 5.56 -6.53
N MET A 69 -13.64 5.95 -6.85
CA MET A 69 -12.93 7.06 -6.20
C MET A 69 -13.67 8.39 -6.40
N ASP A 70 -14.10 8.69 -7.63
CA ASP A 70 -14.86 9.91 -7.95
C ASP A 70 -16.20 9.96 -7.19
N THR A 71 -16.89 8.82 -7.10
CA THR A 71 -18.14 8.69 -6.34
C THR A 71 -17.91 8.92 -4.84
N GLN A 72 -16.80 8.41 -4.27
CA GLN A 72 -16.45 8.65 -2.87
C GLN A 72 -16.07 10.10 -2.61
N LEU A 73 -15.22 10.70 -3.45
CA LEU A 73 -14.82 12.11 -3.32
C LEU A 73 -16.02 13.05 -3.38
N THR A 74 -16.95 12.80 -4.31
CA THR A 74 -18.18 13.60 -4.43
C THR A 74 -19.07 13.47 -3.18
N LYS A 75 -19.15 12.28 -2.58
CA LYS A 75 -19.89 12.08 -1.32
C LYS A 75 -19.22 12.81 -0.15
N GLN A 76 -17.89 12.73 -0.04
CA GLN A 76 -17.13 13.43 1.00
C GLN A 76 -17.30 14.95 0.89
N LEU A 77 -17.15 15.52 -0.31
CA LEU A 77 -17.37 16.96 -0.54
C LEU A 77 -18.75 17.43 -0.09
N LYS A 78 -19.81 16.69 -0.45
CA LYS A 78 -21.18 17.02 -0.02
C LYS A 78 -21.34 16.92 1.49
N HIS A 79 -20.72 15.93 2.11
CA HIS A 79 -20.77 15.73 3.56
C HIS A 79 -20.03 16.85 4.31
N SER A 80 -18.80 17.18 3.91
CA SER A 80 -18.02 18.28 4.50
C SER A 80 -18.75 19.61 4.34
N ALA A 81 -19.27 19.93 3.15
CA ALA A 81 -20.05 21.15 2.92
C ALA A 81 -21.29 21.25 3.82
N ALA A 82 -22.03 20.15 4.00
CA ALA A 82 -23.17 20.10 4.90
C ALA A 82 -22.75 20.32 6.36
N ASN A 83 -21.61 19.78 6.77
CA ASN A 83 -21.09 19.93 8.11
C ASN A 83 -20.64 21.38 8.39
N VAL A 84 -19.97 22.03 7.43
CA VAL A 84 -19.60 23.45 7.49
C VAL A 84 -20.84 24.34 7.67
N LEU A 85 -21.89 24.12 6.89
CA LEU A 85 -23.16 24.87 7.02
C LEU A 85 -23.83 24.63 8.38
N ARG A 86 -23.86 23.38 8.85
CA ARG A 86 -24.41 23.00 10.16
C ARG A 86 -23.66 23.70 11.31
N GLU A 87 -22.34 23.63 11.31
CA GLU A 87 -21.51 24.26 12.35
C GLU A 87 -21.64 25.79 12.30
N THR A 88 -21.65 26.40 11.10
CA THR A 88 -21.89 27.85 10.95
C THR A 88 -23.24 28.27 11.54
N TRP A 89 -24.30 27.51 11.23
CA TRP A 89 -25.64 27.78 11.75
C TRP A 89 -25.73 27.61 13.26
N LEU A 90 -25.12 26.55 13.81
CA LEU A 90 -25.07 26.33 15.26
C LEU A 90 -24.33 27.48 15.96
N ILE A 91 -23.19 27.92 15.44
CA ILE A 91 -22.45 29.09 15.96
C ILE A 91 -23.35 30.34 15.97
N TYR A 92 -24.06 30.61 14.86
CA TYR A 92 -24.98 31.75 14.80
C TYR A 92 -26.11 31.66 15.83
N LYS A 93 -26.74 30.48 15.96
CA LYS A 93 -27.82 30.24 16.91
C LYS A 93 -27.38 30.45 18.35
N PHE A 94 -26.25 29.86 18.76
CA PHE A 94 -25.73 30.01 20.13
C PHE A 94 -25.28 31.44 20.43
N ARG A 95 -24.82 32.20 19.43
CA ARG A 95 -24.36 33.58 19.62
C ARG A 95 -25.48 34.61 19.70
N LYS A 96 -26.64 34.37 19.06
CA LYS A 96 -27.69 35.39 18.90
C LYS A 96 -29.06 35.01 19.49
N LYS A 97 -29.35 33.74 19.76
CA LYS A 97 -30.69 33.25 20.17
C LYS A 97 -30.72 32.53 21.52
N VAL A 98 -29.61 32.45 22.27
CA VAL A 98 -29.57 31.77 23.57
C VAL A 98 -29.36 32.80 24.69
N GLU A 99 -30.19 32.69 25.73
CA GLU A 99 -30.31 33.64 26.85
C GLU A 99 -29.10 33.61 27.81
N LYS A 100 -28.32 32.52 27.81
CA LYS A 100 -27.01 32.40 28.50
C LYS A 100 -25.93 31.93 27.54
N ILE A 101 -24.90 32.74 27.34
CA ILE A 101 -23.80 32.47 26.40
C ILE A 101 -22.79 31.50 27.03
N ASP A 102 -22.78 30.26 26.55
CA ASP A 102 -21.76 29.25 26.90
C ASP A 102 -20.52 29.38 26.00
N TYR A 103 -19.52 30.14 26.45
CA TYR A 103 -18.27 30.36 25.69
C TYR A 103 -17.51 29.06 25.37
N ALA A 104 -17.63 28.03 26.21
CA ALA A 104 -17.00 26.72 25.99
C ALA A 104 -17.60 25.97 24.78
N ARG A 105 -18.93 25.99 24.62
CA ARG A 105 -19.62 25.34 23.48
C ARG A 105 -19.33 26.06 22.16
N ILE A 106 -19.24 27.38 22.17
CA ILE A 106 -18.90 28.17 20.97
C ILE A 106 -17.49 27.84 20.48
N ARG A 107 -16.51 27.78 21.40
CA ARG A 107 -15.13 27.42 21.05
C ARG A 107 -15.02 25.99 20.51
N GLN A 108 -15.87 25.06 20.98
CA GLN A 108 -15.93 23.69 20.47
C GLN A 108 -16.49 23.61 19.04
N HIS A 109 -17.55 24.36 18.72
CA HIS A 109 -18.12 24.41 17.36
C HIS A 109 -17.18 25.16 16.39
N GLN A 110 -16.49 26.22 16.83
CA GLN A 110 -15.46 26.88 16.01
C GLN A 110 -14.31 25.92 15.66
N ARG A 111 -13.86 25.07 16.60
CA ARG A 111 -12.87 24.04 16.30
C ARG A 111 -13.38 23.02 15.29
N LYS A 112 -14.62 22.52 15.45
CA LYS A 112 -15.23 21.58 14.50
C LYS A 112 -15.43 22.19 13.11
N PHE A 113 -15.82 23.46 13.04
CA PHE A 113 -15.92 24.21 11.78
C PHE A 113 -14.57 24.35 11.08
N LEU A 114 -13.51 24.71 11.81
CA LEU A 114 -12.16 24.81 11.24
C LEU A 114 -11.65 23.46 10.73
N VAL A 115 -11.95 22.37 11.44
CA VAL A 115 -11.64 21.01 10.98
C VAL A 115 -12.42 20.67 9.71
N ALA A 116 -13.72 20.97 9.66
CA ALA A 116 -14.57 20.69 8.50
C ALA A 116 -14.24 21.54 7.24
N ILE A 117 -13.48 22.62 7.37
CA ILE A 117 -12.95 23.41 6.24
C ILE A 117 -11.62 22.85 5.72
N TYR A 118 -10.84 22.22 6.59
CA TYR A 118 -9.50 21.72 6.28
C TYR A 118 -9.46 20.23 5.89
N GLU A 119 -10.52 19.46 6.21
CA GLU A 119 -10.81 18.11 5.68
C GLU A 119 -11.45 18.15 4.29
#